data_AF-F9S7A1-F1
#
_entry.id   AF-F9S7A1-F1
#
_cell.length_a   1.000
_cell.length_b   1.000
_cell.length_c   1.000
_cell.angle_alpha   90.00
_cell.angle_beta   90.00
_cell.angle_gamma   90.00
#
_symmetry.space_group_name_H-M   'P 1'
#
loop_
_entity.id
_entity.type
_entity.pdbx_description
1 polymer ?
#
loop_
_entity_poly.entity_id
_entity_poly.type
_entity_poly.pdbx_seq_one_letter_code
_entity_poly.pdbx_strand_id
1 'polypeptide(L)'
;LNHDKINNGFSCKVFNVKQSNENKYHKERISPQRKQLPLEIFSKNEKLLEKHMNHHQIGLNSAFMGIERALNCELFTAESLKIDFRGLATNNGSLRAMATGLQGLVQFGDCKTQRLAEELLNKQIQSIPFSQFGTYSGVAAERIATA
;
A
#
# COMPACT_ATOMS: atom_id res chain seq x y z
N LEU A 1 38.99 5.80 -30.96
CA LEU A 1 37.58 5.53 -31.32
C LEU A 1 36.80 5.42 -30.03
N ASN A 2 35.99 6.44 -29.75
CA ASN A 2 35.26 6.60 -28.50
C ASN A 2 34.00 5.71 -28.53
N HIS A 3 33.82 4.94 -27.47
CA HIS A 3 32.60 4.16 -27.25
C HIS A 3 31.53 5.06 -26.61
N ASP A 4 30.48 5.33 -27.39
CA ASP A 4 29.29 6.04 -26.99
C ASP A 4 28.53 5.31 -25.87
N LYS A 5 28.41 5.97 -24.71
CA LYS A 5 27.44 5.61 -23.67
C LYS A 5 26.14 6.36 -23.95
N ILE A 6 25.16 5.63 -24.48
CA ILE A 6 23.77 6.08 -24.63
C ILE A 6 23.14 6.15 -23.24
N ASN A 7 22.95 7.38 -22.75
CA ASN A 7 22.23 7.65 -21.51
C ASN A 7 20.81 8.10 -21.90
N ASN A 8 19.86 7.17 -21.93
CA ASN A 8 18.45 7.46 -22.22
C ASN A 8 17.80 8.15 -21.02
N GLY A 9 17.81 9.49 -21.06
CA GLY A 9 17.02 10.34 -20.18
C GLY A 9 15.52 10.17 -20.49
N PHE A 10 14.79 9.51 -19.59
CA PHE A 10 13.34 9.58 -19.56
C PHE A 10 12.91 10.97 -19.05
N SER A 11 12.82 11.91 -19.99
CA SER A 11 12.15 13.20 -19.80
C SER A 11 10.64 12.95 -19.81
N CYS A 12 10.00 13.04 -18.64
CA CYS A 12 8.54 13.04 -18.54
C CYS A 12 7.99 14.30 -19.21
N LYS A 13 7.50 14.14 -20.46
CA LYS A 13 6.70 15.16 -21.15
C LYS A 13 5.39 15.34 -20.37
N VAL A 14 5.22 16.51 -19.76
CA VAL A 14 3.94 16.94 -19.19
C VAL A 14 3.02 17.34 -20.34
N PHE A 15 1.89 16.65 -20.48
CA PHE A 15 0.85 16.98 -21.45
C PHE A 15 0.12 18.25 -20.99
N ASN A 16 0.16 19.29 -21.82
CA ASN A 16 -0.66 20.49 -21.63
C ASN A 16 -2.09 20.20 -22.13
N VAL A 17 -3.05 20.09 -21.22
CA VAL A 17 -4.48 20.04 -21.54
C VAL A 17 -5.03 21.46 -21.45
N LYS A 18 -5.48 22.01 -22.58
CA LYS A 18 -6.30 23.23 -22.60
C LYS A 18 -7.64 22.92 -21.94
N GLN A 19 -7.96 23.60 -20.84
CA GLN A 19 -9.30 23.59 -20.26
C GLN A 19 -10.06 24.85 -20.67
N SER A 20 -11.28 24.61 -21.16
CA SER A 20 -12.29 25.57 -21.60
C SER A 20 -12.86 26.38 -20.43
N ASN A 21 -13.13 27.66 -20.69
CA ASN A 21 -13.77 28.59 -19.77
C ASN A 21 -15.24 28.18 -19.49
N GLU A 22 -15.53 27.77 -18.26
CA GLU A 22 -16.88 27.85 -17.70
C GLU A 22 -16.82 28.36 -16.26
N ASN A 23 -17.50 29.48 -16.03
CA ASN A 23 -17.60 30.16 -14.74
C ASN A 23 -18.33 29.30 -13.70
N LYS A 24 -17.64 28.90 -12.63
CA LYS A 24 -18.25 28.43 -11.39
C LYS A 24 -17.49 28.99 -10.20
N TYR A 25 -18.20 29.72 -9.34
CA TYR A 25 -17.71 30.39 -8.13
C TYR A 25 -16.67 29.55 -7.36
N HIS A 26 -15.40 29.96 -7.41
CA HIS A 26 -14.33 29.37 -6.61
C HIS A 26 -14.37 29.97 -5.20
N LYS A 27 -14.68 29.15 -4.18
CA LYS A 27 -14.21 29.42 -2.83
C LYS A 27 -12.72 29.11 -2.80
N GLU A 28 -11.88 30.13 -2.82
CA GLU A 28 -10.43 29.96 -2.66
C GLU A 28 -10.13 29.33 -1.29
N ARG A 29 -9.50 28.15 -1.30
CA ARG A 29 -8.91 27.56 -0.10
C ARG A 29 -7.61 28.30 0.18
N ILE A 30 -7.64 29.26 1.11
CA ILE A 30 -6.41 29.83 1.67
C ILE A 30 -5.84 28.79 2.63
N SER A 31 -4.86 28.01 2.16
CA SER A 31 -4.05 27.18 3.06
C SER A 31 -3.09 28.12 3.80
N PRO A 32 -3.07 28.15 5.15
CA PRO A 32 -2.09 28.98 5.85
C PRO A 32 -0.68 28.54 5.44
N GLN A 33 0.20 29.51 5.16
CA GLN A 33 1.60 29.22 4.88
C GLN A 33 2.18 28.45 6.07
N ARG A 34 2.70 27.25 5.81
CA ARG A 34 3.40 26.47 6.84
C ARG A 34 4.63 27.28 7.22
N LYS A 35 4.69 27.76 8.46
CA LYS A 35 5.92 28.29 9.05
C LYS A 35 6.93 27.14 9.06
N GLN A 36 8.04 27.30 8.34
CA GLN A 36 9.17 26.39 8.45
C GLN A 36 9.75 26.54 9.86
N LEU A 37 9.81 25.43 10.59
CA LEU A 37 10.48 25.39 11.89
C LEU A 37 11.99 25.51 11.68
N PRO A 38 12.72 26.24 12.55
CA PRO A 38 14.17 26.35 12.48
C PRO A 38 14.84 24.97 12.55
N LEU A 39 15.69 24.67 11.58
CA LEU A 39 16.45 23.40 11.48
C LEU A 39 17.32 23.12 12.72
N GLU A 40 17.65 24.16 13.49
CA GLU A 40 18.52 24.08 14.66
C GLU A 40 17.89 23.35 15.86
N ILE A 41 16.56 23.18 15.89
CA ILE A 41 15.86 22.46 16.96
C ILE A 41 16.14 20.94 16.90
N PHE A 42 16.54 20.42 15.73
CA PHE A 42 16.74 18.98 15.54
C PHE A 42 18.16 18.49 15.87
N SER A 43 19.14 19.39 16.02
CA SER A 43 20.55 18.99 16.22
C SER A 43 20.85 18.50 17.64
N LYS A 44 20.02 18.83 18.64
CA LYS A 44 20.27 18.44 20.04
C LYS A 44 19.64 17.11 20.46
N ASN A 45 18.84 16.49 19.60
CA ASN A 45 18.14 15.23 19.93
C ASN A 45 18.83 13.97 19.39
N GLU A 46 19.87 14.09 18.55
CA GLU A 46 20.61 12.94 17.99
C GLU A 46 21.30 12.07 19.06
N LYS A 47 21.44 12.56 20.30
CA LYS A 47 22.13 11.85 21.39
C LYS A 47 21.21 11.25 22.45
N LEU A 48 19.89 11.35 22.30
CA LEU A 48 18.92 10.66 23.16
C LEU A 48 18.34 9.43 22.44
N LEU A 49 19.14 8.37 22.38
CA LEU A 49 18.66 6.98 22.50
C LEU A 49 17.51 6.56 21.56
N GLU A 50 17.61 6.86 20.28
CA GLU A 50 16.96 6.02 19.28
C GLU A 50 17.68 4.66 19.30
N LYS A 51 17.03 3.69 19.96
CA LYS A 51 17.05 2.30 19.54
C LYS A 51 16.53 2.28 18.11
N HIS A 52 17.36 2.72 17.16
CA HIS A 52 17.02 2.98 15.77
C HIS A 52 16.67 1.63 15.15
N MET A 53 15.42 1.19 15.28
CA MET A 53 14.95 0.07 14.51
C MET A 53 15.07 0.52 13.06
N ASN A 54 15.92 -0.19 12.32
CA ASN A 54 16.03 -0.03 10.88
C ASN A 54 14.60 0.06 10.31
N HIS A 55 14.29 1.07 9.49
CA HIS A 55 12.96 1.21 8.88
C HIS A 55 12.51 -0.09 8.19
N HIS A 56 13.47 -0.87 7.68
CA HIS A 56 13.25 -2.22 7.17
C HIS A 56 12.69 -3.17 8.23
N GLN A 57 13.27 -3.20 9.44
CA GLN A 57 12.78 -4.00 10.56
C GLN A 57 11.40 -3.55 11.03
N ILE A 58 11.14 -2.24 11.03
CA ILE A 58 9.81 -1.69 11.36
C ILE A 58 8.78 -2.18 10.33
N GLY A 59 9.10 -2.10 9.03
CA GLY A 59 8.26 -2.58 7.94
C GLY A 59 7.99 -4.09 8.05
N LEU A 60 9.03 -4.87 8.29
CA LEU A 60 8.92 -6.32 8.47
C LEU A 60 8.06 -6.70 9.68
N ASN A 61 8.28 -6.08 10.84
CA ASN A 61 7.47 -6.31 12.04
C ASN A 61 6.00 -5.94 11.79
N SER A 62 5.75 -4.82 11.10
CA SER A 62 4.40 -4.37 10.75
C SER A 62 3.70 -5.36 9.81
N ALA A 63 4.43 -5.94 8.86
CA ALA A 63 3.94 -6.96 7.94
C ALA A 63 3.50 -8.22 8.71
N PHE A 64 4.34 -8.72 9.61
CA PHE A 64 4.00 -9.86 10.47
C PHE A 64 2.80 -9.59 11.38
N MET A 65 2.73 -8.41 12.01
CA MET A 65 1.57 -8.03 12.81
C MET A 65 0.27 -7.97 11.98
N GLY A 66 0.36 -7.57 10.71
CA GLY A 66 -0.78 -7.59 9.79
C GLY A 66 -1.28 -9.01 9.50
N ILE A 67 -0.36 -9.95 9.26
CA ILE A 67 -0.68 -11.36 9.03
C ILE A 67 -1.23 -12.01 10.30
N GLU A 68 -0.57 -11.81 11.44
CA GLU A 68 -1.01 -12.34 12.74
C GLU A 68 -2.42 -11.85 13.07
N ARG A 69 -2.70 -10.56 12.88
CA ARG A 69 -4.05 -10.01 13.05
C ARG A 69 -5.06 -10.67 12.13
N ALA A 70 -4.71 -10.86 10.87
CA ALA A 70 -5.61 -11.51 9.90
C ALA A 70 -5.94 -12.96 10.30
N LEU A 71 -5.00 -13.68 10.90
CA LEU A 71 -5.20 -15.05 11.38
C LEU A 71 -6.02 -15.10 12.69
N ASN A 72 -5.88 -14.08 13.56
CA ASN A 72 -6.47 -14.08 14.90
C ASN A 72 -7.81 -13.36 15.02
N CYS A 73 -8.13 -12.41 14.14
CA CYS A 73 -9.36 -11.61 14.26
C CYS A 73 -10.60 -12.37 13.79
N GLU A 74 -10.59 -12.85 12.54
CA GLU A 74 -11.77 -13.51 11.95
C GLU A 74 -11.30 -14.50 10.90
N LEU A 75 -11.62 -15.77 11.09
CA LEU A 75 -11.41 -16.80 10.08
C LEU A 75 -12.37 -16.52 8.92
N PHE A 76 -11.85 -16.10 7.76
CA PHE A 76 -12.70 -15.87 6.59
C PHE A 76 -13.11 -17.21 5.97
N THR A 77 -14.19 -17.79 6.49
CA THR A 77 -14.88 -18.95 5.90
C THR A 77 -15.66 -18.53 4.66
N ALA A 78 -16.07 -19.50 3.84
CA ALA A 78 -16.94 -19.24 2.69
C ALA A 78 -18.24 -18.51 3.08
N GLU A 79 -18.78 -18.80 4.27
CA GLU A 79 -19.97 -18.16 4.82
C GLU A 79 -19.71 -16.70 5.18
N SER A 80 -18.62 -16.41 5.91
CA SER A 80 -18.25 -15.02 6.24
C SER A 80 -17.97 -14.16 5.01
N LEU A 81 -17.39 -14.75 3.96
CA LEU A 81 -17.17 -14.12 2.67
C LEU A 81 -18.48 -13.70 1.99
N LYS A 82 -19.54 -14.52 2.09
CA LYS A 82 -20.87 -14.18 1.55
C LYS A 82 -21.59 -13.13 2.39
N ILE A 83 -21.44 -13.20 3.72
CA ILE A 83 -22.16 -12.33 4.66
C ILE A 83 -21.56 -10.91 4.67
N ASP A 84 -20.24 -10.78 4.80
CA ASP A 84 -19.59 -9.48 4.96
C ASP A 84 -18.22 -9.38 4.28
N PHE A 85 -18.17 -9.58 2.96
CA PHE A 85 -16.95 -9.35 2.20
C PHE A 85 -16.40 -7.91 2.38
N ARG A 86 -17.29 -6.92 2.48
CA ARG A 86 -16.90 -5.51 2.60
C ARG A 86 -16.15 -5.26 3.90
N GLY A 87 -16.63 -5.76 5.04
CA GLY A 87 -15.95 -5.66 6.32
C GLY A 87 -14.59 -6.34 6.29
N LEU A 88 -14.52 -7.54 5.70
CA LEU A 88 -13.26 -8.30 5.57
C LEU A 88 -12.22 -7.59 4.68
N ALA A 89 -12.66 -6.87 3.64
CA ALA A 89 -11.80 -6.24 2.63
C ALA A 89 -11.62 -4.72 2.81
N THR A 90 -12.04 -4.13 3.94
CA THR A 90 -11.85 -2.71 4.28
C THR A 90 -11.12 -2.53 5.60
N ASN A 91 -10.55 -1.33 5.83
CA ASN A 91 -9.93 -0.95 7.10
C ASN A 91 -8.94 -2.00 7.63
N ASN A 92 -9.26 -2.61 8.77
CA ASN A 92 -8.48 -3.65 9.43
C ASN A 92 -9.09 -5.06 9.28
N GLY A 93 -10.02 -5.26 8.34
CA GLY A 93 -10.61 -6.55 8.04
C GLY A 93 -9.56 -7.58 7.66
N SER A 94 -9.83 -8.85 7.97
CA SER A 94 -8.82 -9.92 7.89
C SER A 94 -8.28 -10.15 6.48
N LEU A 95 -9.10 -10.06 5.43
CA LEU A 95 -8.63 -10.19 4.03
C LEU A 95 -7.70 -9.04 3.65
N ARG A 96 -8.06 -7.80 4.01
CA ARG A 96 -7.22 -6.63 3.74
C ARG A 96 -5.92 -6.67 4.54
N ALA A 97 -5.99 -7.05 5.82
CA ALA A 97 -4.84 -7.18 6.69
C ALA A 97 -3.87 -8.27 6.18
N MET A 98 -4.40 -9.41 5.72
CA MET A 98 -3.60 -10.48 5.11
C MET A 98 -2.90 -9.99 3.83
N ALA A 99 -3.66 -9.39 2.89
CA ALA A 99 -3.11 -8.90 1.64
C ALA A 99 -2.03 -7.83 1.88
N THR A 100 -2.28 -6.89 2.80
CA THR A 100 -1.32 -5.83 3.17
C THR A 100 -0.07 -6.42 3.84
N GLY A 101 -0.25 -7.38 4.75
CA GLY A 101 0.86 -8.06 5.42
C GLY A 101 1.75 -8.82 4.44
N LEU A 102 1.16 -9.57 3.51
CA LEU A 102 1.89 -10.24 2.44
C LEU A 102 2.63 -9.24 1.54
N GLN A 103 2.00 -8.12 1.16
CA GLN A 103 2.68 -7.06 0.40
C GLN A 103 3.87 -6.47 1.17
N GLY A 104 3.74 -6.32 2.49
CA GLY A 104 4.85 -5.94 3.35
C GLY A 104 5.98 -6.96 3.35
N LEU A 105 5.67 -8.27 3.37
CA LEU A 105 6.68 -9.33 3.25
C LEU A 105 7.38 -9.33 1.89
N VAL A 106 6.69 -8.97 0.80
CA VAL A 106 7.32 -8.76 -0.52
C VAL A 106 8.33 -7.60 -0.50
N GLN A 107 8.05 -6.54 0.27
CA GLN A 107 8.91 -5.36 0.31
C GLN A 107 10.07 -5.49 1.31
N PHE A 108 9.84 -6.17 2.45
CA PHE A 108 10.75 -6.16 3.60
C PHE A 108 11.23 -7.55 4.02
N GLY A 109 10.75 -8.63 3.41
CA GLY A 109 11.21 -9.99 3.71
C GLY A 109 12.59 -10.30 3.13
N ASP A 110 13.16 -11.44 3.52
CA ASP A 110 14.29 -12.03 2.79
C ASP A 110 13.83 -12.62 1.44
N CYS A 111 14.78 -13.02 0.58
CA CYS A 111 14.49 -13.56 -0.76
C CYS A 111 13.47 -14.72 -0.76
N LYS A 112 13.53 -15.60 0.26
CA LYS A 112 12.62 -16.75 0.36
C LYS A 112 11.22 -16.29 0.77
N THR A 113 11.13 -15.42 1.78
CA THR A 113 9.88 -14.87 2.28
C THR A 113 9.18 -14.01 1.23
N GLN A 114 9.93 -13.18 0.50
CA GLN A 114 9.40 -12.36 -0.61
C GLN A 114 8.73 -13.26 -1.65
N ARG A 115 9.46 -14.27 -2.13
CA ARG A 115 8.95 -15.21 -3.14
C ARG A 115 7.67 -15.92 -2.70
N LEU A 116 7.65 -16.43 -1.46
CA LEU A 116 6.45 -17.09 -0.93
C LEU A 116 5.26 -16.12 -0.82
N ALA A 117 5.50 -14.88 -0.39
CA ALA A 117 4.46 -13.88 -0.31
C ALA A 117 3.92 -13.48 -1.69
N GLU A 118 4.78 -13.35 -2.71
CA GLU A 118 4.38 -13.13 -4.10
C GLU A 118 3.56 -14.30 -4.66
N GLU A 119 3.99 -15.55 -4.41
CA GLU A 119 3.26 -16.74 -4.83
C GLU A 119 1.85 -16.78 -4.21
N LEU A 120 1.71 -16.42 -2.93
CA LEU A 120 0.41 -16.34 -2.26
C LEU A 120 -0.47 -15.21 -2.82
N LEU A 121 0.09 -14.01 -3.04
CA LEU A 121 -0.65 -12.87 -3.58
C LEU A 121 -1.15 -13.10 -5.01
N ASN A 122 -0.39 -13.87 -5.80
CA ASN A 122 -0.72 -14.20 -7.20
C ASN A 122 -1.51 -15.49 -7.34
N LYS A 123 -1.73 -16.24 -6.25
CA LYS A 123 -2.52 -17.46 -6.27
C LYS A 123 -3.93 -17.16 -6.77
N GLN A 124 -4.32 -17.86 -7.83
CA GLN A 124 -5.62 -17.69 -8.47
C GLN A 124 -6.70 -18.38 -7.64
N ILE A 125 -7.73 -17.61 -7.25
CA ILE A 125 -8.93 -18.09 -6.58
C ILE A 125 -10.09 -17.75 -7.51
N GLN A 126 -10.69 -18.77 -8.12
CA GLN A 126 -11.70 -18.59 -9.17
C GLN A 126 -11.26 -17.61 -10.27
N SER A 127 -10.01 -17.76 -10.73
CA SER A 127 -9.37 -16.90 -11.76
C SER A 127 -9.15 -15.44 -11.35
N ILE A 128 -9.23 -15.14 -10.05
CA ILE A 128 -8.90 -13.83 -9.49
C ILE A 128 -7.70 -13.99 -8.56
N PRO A 129 -6.62 -13.20 -8.71
CA PRO A 129 -5.48 -13.29 -7.80
C PRO A 129 -5.88 -12.89 -6.38
N PHE A 130 -5.37 -13.60 -5.38
CA PHE A 130 -5.67 -13.35 -3.97
C PHE A 130 -5.49 -11.88 -3.55
N SER A 131 -4.49 -11.19 -4.10
CA SER A 131 -4.24 -9.76 -3.87
C SER A 131 -5.48 -8.86 -4.08
N GLN A 132 -6.42 -9.24 -4.96
CA GLN A 132 -7.62 -8.46 -5.23
C GLN A 132 -8.69 -8.62 -4.15
N PHE A 133 -8.67 -9.71 -3.36
CA PHE A 133 -9.63 -9.96 -2.29
C PHE A 133 -9.42 -9.07 -1.06
N GLY A 134 -8.26 -8.41 -0.96
CA GLY A 134 -8.00 -7.39 0.07
C GLY A 134 -8.64 -6.02 -0.21
N THR A 135 -9.44 -5.90 -1.28
CA THR A 135 -10.12 -4.67 -1.71
C THR A 135 -11.60 -4.94 -1.95
N TYR A 136 -12.47 -4.12 -1.34
CA TYR A 136 -13.93 -4.31 -1.40
C TYR A 136 -14.58 -3.84 -2.72
N SER A 137 -13.82 -3.22 -3.62
CA SER A 137 -14.28 -2.76 -4.94
C SER A 137 -13.45 -3.42 -6.03
N GLY A 138 -14.12 -3.93 -7.07
CA GLY A 138 -13.50 -4.54 -8.24
C GLY A 138 -13.91 -5.99 -8.43
N VAL A 139 -13.12 -6.71 -9.24
CA VAL A 139 -13.46 -8.05 -9.75
C VAL A 139 -13.76 -9.09 -8.66
N ALA A 140 -13.06 -9.02 -7.52
CA ALA A 140 -13.29 -9.94 -6.40
C ALA A 140 -14.66 -9.70 -5.74
N ALA A 141 -15.04 -8.42 -5.58
CA ALA A 141 -16.34 -8.03 -5.02
C ALA A 141 -17.49 -8.48 -5.94
N GLU A 142 -17.36 -8.24 -7.24
CA GLU A 142 -18.32 -8.65 -8.26
C GLU A 142 -18.49 -10.17 -8.26
N ARG A 143 -17.37 -10.91 -8.19
CA ARG A 143 -17.40 -12.37 -8.17
C ARG A 143 -18.14 -12.91 -6.95
N ILE A 144 -17.87 -12.36 -5.77
CA ILE A 144 -18.53 -12.79 -4.52
C ILE A 144 -20.02 -12.48 -4.54
N ALA A 145 -20.43 -11.33 -5.08
CA ALA A 145 -21.84 -10.98 -5.22
C ALA A 145 -22.62 -11.96 -6.12
N THR A 146 -21.93 -12.65 -7.02
CA THR A 146 -22.52 -13.64 -7.94
C THR A 146 -22.39 -15.11 -7.47
N ALA A 147 -21.79 -15.36 -6.30
CA ALA A 147 -21.42 -16.70 -5.82
C ALA A 147 -22.41 -17.32 -4.82
#